data_AF-A0A3D1ITA4-F1
#
_entry.id   AF-A0A3D1ITA4-F1
#
_cell.length_a   1.000
_cell.length_b   1.000
_cell.length_c   1.000
_cell.angle_alpha   90.00
_cell.angle_beta   90.00
_cell.angle_gamma   90.00
#
_symmetry.space_group_name_H-M   'P 1'
#
loop_
_entity.id
_entity.type
_entity.pdbx_description
1 polymer ?
#
loop_
_entity_poly.entity_id
_entity_poly.type
_entity_poly.pdbx_seq_one_letter_code
_entity_poly.pdbx_strand_id
1 'polypeptide(L)' 'MLNEAVGFSGESVEAVSSAINRYGRQANMEPISVSICQEGSGSSSFFRGIAVFTPQYEEEEGGEEMGY' A
#
# COMPACT_ATOMS: atom_id res chain seq x y z
N MET A 1 -3.83 -14.86 6.99
CA MET A 1 -4.15 -14.11 5.76
C MET A 1 -2.85 -13.96 4.97
N LEU A 2 -2.85 -14.09 3.65
CA LEU A 2 -1.63 -14.11 2.83
C LEU A 2 -1.29 -12.70 2.31
N ASN A 3 -0.03 -12.46 1.96
CA ASN A 3 0.37 -11.22 1.30
C ASN A 3 -0.36 -11.07 -0.04
N GLU A 4 -0.71 -9.84 -0.39
CA GLU A 4 -1.42 -9.52 -1.65
C GLU A 4 -0.60 -8.54 -2.48
N ALA A 5 -0.51 -8.76 -3.80
CA ALA A 5 0.14 -7.84 -4.73
C ALA A 5 -0.92 -7.21 -5.64
N VAL A 6 -1.01 -5.88 -5.64
CA VAL A 6 -2.04 -5.13 -6.36
C VAL A 6 -1.41 -4.08 -7.26
N GLY A 7 -1.93 -3.98 -8.49
CA GLY A 7 -1.53 -2.99 -9.49
C GLY A 7 -2.43 -1.76 -9.48
N PHE A 8 -1.82 -0.59 -9.71
CA PHE A 8 -2.47 0.70 -9.75
C PHE A 8 -1.98 1.50 -10.96
N SER A 9 -2.81 2.40 -11.47
CA SER A 9 -2.42 3.34 -12.53
C SER A 9 -3.02 4.73 -12.27
N GLY A 10 -2.29 5.78 -12.62
CA GLY A 10 -2.75 7.15 -12.45
C GLY A 10 -1.96 8.16 -13.27
N GLU A 11 -2.43 9.39 -13.31
CA GLU A 11 -1.80 10.49 -14.07
C GLU A 11 -0.62 11.13 -13.32
N SER A 12 -0.47 10.85 -12.02
CA SER A 12 0.64 11.32 -11.18
C SER A 12 1.04 10.29 -10.13
N VAL A 13 2.22 10.47 -9.52
CA VAL A 13 2.69 9.63 -8.40
C VAL A 13 1.76 9.78 -7.20
N GLU A 14 1.23 10.97 -6.94
CA GLU A 14 0.29 11.24 -5.85
C GLU A 14 -1.03 10.50 -6.05
N ALA A 15 -1.55 10.45 -7.28
CA ALA A 15 -2.77 9.70 -7.60
C ALA A 15 -2.59 8.21 -7.32
N VAL A 16 -1.47 7.63 -7.78
CA VAL A 16 -1.12 6.22 -7.53
C VAL A 16 -0.93 5.95 -6.04
N SER A 17 -0.22 6.83 -5.32
CA SER A 17 0.05 6.67 -3.88
C SER A 17 -1.24 6.77 -3.05
N SER A 18 -2.14 7.69 -3.43
CA SER A 18 -3.45 7.83 -2.79
C SER A 18 -4.30 6.56 -2.96
N ALA A 19 -4.28 5.96 -4.16
CA ALA A 19 -4.97 4.70 -4.43
C ALA A 19 -4.41 3.54 -3.60
N ILE A 20 -3.08 3.41 -3.52
CA ILE A 20 -2.40 2.39 -2.69
C ILE A 20 -2.82 2.51 -1.23
N ASN A 21 -2.76 3.71 -0.66
CA ASN A 21 -3.14 3.95 0.74
C ASN A 21 -4.62 3.69 1.00
N ARG A 22 -5.49 4.08 0.05
CA ARG A 22 -6.93 3.83 0.16
C ARG A 22 -7.23 2.33 0.16
N TYR A 23 -6.57 1.58 -0.72
CA TYR A 23 -6.71 0.14 -0.79
C TYR A 23 -6.28 -0.51 0.53
N GLY A 24 -5.09 -0.18 1.05
CA GLY A 24 -4.59 -0.74 2.31
C GLY A 24 -5.57 -0.53 3.47
N ARG A 25 -6.10 0.69 3.62
CA ARG A 25 -7.12 1.02 4.63
C ARG A 25 -8.42 0.24 4.46
N GLN A 26 -8.89 0.05 3.23
CA GLN A 26 -10.13 -0.68 2.96
C GLN A 26 -9.97 -2.19 3.17
N ALA A 27 -8.77 -2.73 2.92
CA ALA A 27 -8.45 -4.13 3.06
C ALA A 27 -7.95 -4.52 4.47
N ASN A 28 -7.74 -3.54 5.35
CA ASN A 28 -7.07 -3.72 6.65
C ASN A 28 -5.65 -4.32 6.50
N MET A 29 -4.91 -3.80 5.52
CA MET A 29 -3.57 -4.25 5.17
C MET A 29 -2.60 -3.07 5.07
N GLU A 30 -1.33 -3.32 5.38
CA GLU A 30 -0.25 -2.36 5.27
C GLU A 30 0.64 -2.65 4.05
N PRO A 31 1.01 -1.64 3.25
CA PRO A 31 1.96 -1.83 2.16
C PRO A 31 3.37 -2.05 2.72
N ILE A 32 3.99 -3.18 2.39
CA ILE A 32 5.36 -3.53 2.78
C ILE A 32 6.39 -3.23 1.69
N SER A 33 5.92 -3.10 0.44
CA SER A 33 6.77 -2.74 -0.69
C SER A 33 5.93 -2.05 -1.75
N VAL A 34 6.46 -0.97 -2.32
CA VAL A 34 5.82 -0.22 -3.40
C VAL A 34 6.87 0.10 -4.46
N SER A 35 6.52 -0.13 -5.73
CA SER A 35 7.29 0.34 -6.87
C SER A 35 6.38 1.13 -7.79
N ILE A 36 6.79 2.33 -8.19
CA ILE A 36 6.06 3.18 -9.13
C ILE A 36 7.01 3.55 -10.27
N CYS A 37 6.56 3.33 -11.50
CA CYS A 37 7.27 3.73 -12.71
C CYS A 37 6.39 4.66 -13.55
N GLN A 38 7.03 5.62 -14.22
CA GLN A 38 6.40 6.33 -15.32
C GLN A 38 6.48 5.47 -16.57
N GLU A 39 5.36 5.32 -17.25
CA GLU A 39 5.26 4.67 -18.55
C GLU A 39 4.74 5.65 -19.60
N GLY A 40 5.07 5.38 -20.86
CA GLY A 40 4.78 6.29 -21.97
C GLY A 40 5.67 7.53 -21.96
N SER A 41 5.42 8.43 -22.92
CA SER A 41 6.21 9.66 -23.10
C SER A 41 5.35 10.77 -23.69
N GLY A 42 5.63 12.02 -23.34
CA GLY A 42 4.86 13.17 -23.83
C GLY A 42 3.41 13.14 -23.35
N SER A 43 2.46 13.44 -24.22
CA SER A 43 1.02 13.54 -23.87
C SER A 43 0.36 12.22 -23.47
N SER A 44 1.03 11.08 -23.67
CA SER A 44 0.53 9.76 -23.26
C SER A 44 1.23 9.20 -22.03
N SER A 45 1.94 10.04 -21.25
CA SER A 45 2.63 9.57 -20.06
C SER A 45 1.65 9.31 -18.92
N PHE A 46 1.84 8.20 -18.20
CA PHE A 46 1.09 7.85 -17.00
C PHE A 46 2.00 7.12 -16.02
N PHE A 47 1.53 6.87 -14.81
CA PHE A 47 2.27 6.14 -13.79
C PHE A 47 1.58 4.80 -13.51
N ARG A 48 2.36 3.73 -13.42
CA ARG A 48 1.92 2.46 -12.85
C ARG A 48 2.60 2.22 -11.52
N GLY A 49 1.84 1.73 -10.55
CA GLY A 49 2.34 1.28 -9.27
C GLY A 49 2.01 -0.19 -9.05
N ILE A 50 2.91 -0.93 -8.41
CA ILE A 50 2.59 -2.22 -7.78
C ILE A 50 2.91 -2.07 -6.30
N ALA A 51 1.97 -2.47 -5.45
CA ALA A 51 2.15 -2.54 -4.01
C ALA A 51 1.93 -3.97 -3.53
N VAL A 52 2.83 -4.44 -2.66
CA VAL A 52 2.68 -5.68 -1.91
C VAL A 52 2.21 -5.31 -0.50
N PHE A 53 1.10 -5.90 -0.09
CA PHE A 53 0.45 -5.68 1.18
C PHE A 53 0.59 -6.90 2.09
N THR A 54 0.74 -6.64 3.38
CA THR A 54 0.63 -7.63 4.44
C THR A 54 -0.62 -7.33 5.27
N PRO A 55 -1.34 -8.33 5.78
CA PRO A 55 -2.37 -8.11 6.80
C PRO A 55 -1.79 -7.32 7.98
N GLN A 56 -2.57 -6.39 8.52
CA GLN A 56 -2.22 -5.78 9.81
C GLN A 56 -2.18 -6.88 10.87
N TYR A 57 -1.10 -6.93 11.66
CA TYR A 57 -1.11 -7.68 12.90
C TYR A 57 -1.98 -6.90 13.88
N GLU A 58 -2.97 -7.55 14.48
CA GLU A 58 -3.57 -7.03 15.71
C GLU A 58 -2.46 -7.05 16.75
N GLU A 59 -1.97 -5.87 17.16
CA GLU A 59 -1.24 -5.80 18.43
C GLU A 59 -2.24 -6.26 19.49
N GLU A 60 -1.99 -7.41 20.12
CA GLU A 60 -2.72 -7.80 21.32
C GLU A 60 -2.50 -6.67 22.34
N GLU A 61 -3.53 -5.86 22.59
CA GLU A 61 -3.63 -4.99 23.78
C GLU A 61 -3.65 -5.92 25.01
N GLY A 62 -2.48 -6.40 25.43
CA GLY A 62 -2.37 -7.51 26.37
C GLY A 62 -1.00 -7.67 27.01
N GLY A 63 -0.36 -6.56 27.39
CA GLY A 63 0.80 -6.56 28.29
C GLY A 63 0.47 -5.83 29.58
N GLU A 64 -0.17 -6.53 30.52
CA GLU A 64 -0.42 -6.05 31.88
C GLU A 64 0.85 -5.46 32.51
N GLU A 65 0.67 -4.40 33.30
CA GLU A 65 1.69 -3.81 34.17
C GLU A 65 2.50 -4.88 34.89
N MET A 66 3.77 -5.05 34.51
CA MET A 66 4.74 -5.72 35.37
C MET A 66 5.11 -4.77 36.50
N GLY A 67 4.31 -4.83 37.57
CA GLY A 67 4.68 -4.28 38.86
C GLY A 67 5.99 -4.89 39.34
N TYR A 68 6.97 -4.02 39.59
CA TYR A 68 8.11 -4.27 40.45
C TYR A 68 8.21 -3.14 41.47
#